data_AF-A0A505DE81-F1
#
_entry.id   AF-A0A505DE81-F1
#
_cell.length_a   1.000
_cell.length_b   1.000
_cell.length_c   1.000
_cell.angle_alpha   90.00
_cell.angle_beta   90.00
_cell.angle_gamma   90.00
#
_symmetry.space_group_name_H-M   'P 1'
#
loop_
_entity.id
_entity.type
_entity.pdbx_description
1 polymer ?
#
loop_
_entity_poly.entity_id
_entity_poly.type
_entity_poly.pdbx_seq_one_letter_code
_entity_poly.pdbx_strand_id
1 'polypeptide(L)' 'MSIAVSAASNRFKADQDPSTWLPSFAGYRCQYVTDWVADKTRYQLAVDPSEEAVLSEALSRCPNESITVTLAR' A
#
# COMPACT_ATOMS: atom_id res chain seq x y z
N MET A 1 -8.24 22.34 13.76
CA MET A 1 -8.76 22.20 12.39
C MET A 1 -8.04 21.01 11.77
N SER A 2 -8.58 19.80 11.92
CA SER A 2 -7.96 18.58 11.41
C SER A 2 -8.67 18.24 10.09
N ILE A 3 -7.93 18.29 8.99
CA ILE A 3 -8.45 17.88 7.68
C ILE A 3 -8.52 16.35 7.73
N ALA A 4 -9.72 15.82 7.99
CA ALA A 4 -10.01 14.42 7.73
C ALA A 4 -9.97 14.25 6.20
N VAL A 5 -8.87 13.68 5.69
CA VAL A 5 -8.73 13.40 4.27
C VAL A 5 -9.86 12.46 3.88
N SER A 6 -10.74 13.01 3.04
CA SER A 6 -11.98 12.45 2.59
C SER A 6 -11.77 11.04 2.05
N ALA A 7 -12.52 10.08 2.59
CA ALA A 7 -12.63 8.68 2.15
C ALA A 7 -13.05 8.49 0.66
N ALA A 8 -13.07 9.57 -0.15
CA ALA A 8 -13.35 9.56 -1.58
C ALA A 8 -12.11 9.20 -2.41
N SER A 9 -10.90 9.67 -2.06
CA SER A 9 -9.67 9.27 -2.77
C SER A 9 -9.24 7.83 -2.46
N ASN A 10 -9.69 7.27 -1.33
CA ASN A 10 -9.39 5.90 -0.95
C ASN A 10 -10.12 4.86 -1.84
N ARG A 11 -11.26 5.22 -2.44
CA ARG A 11 -12.04 4.28 -3.26
C ARG A 11 -11.38 3.95 -4.59
N PHE A 12 -10.69 4.93 -5.20
CA PHE A 12 -9.96 4.72 -6.46
C PHE A 12 -8.70 3.88 -6.28
N LYS A 13 -8.11 3.89 -5.07
CA LYS A 13 -7.04 2.96 -4.72
C LYS A 13 -7.59 1.59 -4.34
N ALA A 14 -8.74 1.50 -3.66
CA ALA A 14 -9.35 0.23 -3.26
C ALA A 14 -9.60 -0.74 -4.45
N ASP A 15 -9.86 -0.25 -5.66
CA ASP A 15 -9.96 -1.10 -6.87
C ASP A 15 -8.62 -1.73 -7.30
N GLN A 16 -7.50 -1.19 -6.81
CA GLN A 16 -6.15 -1.72 -6.97
C GLN A 16 -5.62 -2.33 -5.66
N ASP A 17 -6.51 -2.66 -4.73
CA ASP A 17 -6.12 -3.19 -3.44
C ASP A 17 -5.41 -4.55 -3.59
N PRO A 18 -4.23 -4.75 -2.96
CA PRO A 18 -3.50 -6.00 -3.04
C PRO A 18 -4.29 -7.21 -2.51
N SER A 19 -5.29 -7.02 -1.65
CA SER A 19 -6.19 -8.11 -1.23
C SER A 19 -7.13 -8.59 -2.32
N THR A 20 -7.43 -7.74 -3.31
CA THR A 20 -8.31 -8.08 -4.43
C THR A 20 -7.53 -8.59 -5.64
N TRP A 21 -6.32 -8.06 -5.86
CA TRP A 21 -5.49 -8.47 -6.98
C TRP A 21 -3.99 -8.25 -6.69
N LEU A 22 -3.19 -9.28 -6.95
CA LEU A 22 -1.72 -9.21 -6.91
C LEU A 22 -1.10 -9.67 -8.22
N PRO A 23 0.01 -9.06 -8.65
CA PRO A 23 0.77 -9.55 -9.78
C PRO A 23 1.35 -10.96 -9.52
N SER A 24 1.16 -11.85 -10.50
CA SER A 24 1.70 -13.21 -10.45
C SER A 24 3.24 -13.24 -10.52
N PHE A 25 3.85 -12.29 -11.23
CA PHE A 25 5.30 -12.18 -11.33
C PHE A 25 5.92 -11.64 -10.04
N ALA A 26 6.77 -12.44 -9.40
CA ALA A 26 7.31 -12.15 -8.06
C ALA A 26 8.11 -10.84 -7.98
N GLY A 27 8.95 -10.53 -8.98
CA GLY A 27 9.73 -9.29 -8.98
C GLY A 27 8.84 -8.04 -9.04
N TYR A 28 7.78 -8.08 -9.85
CA TYR A 28 6.83 -6.97 -9.97
C TYR A 28 5.90 -6.90 -8.76
N ARG A 29 5.60 -8.04 -8.13
CA ARG A 29 4.79 -8.10 -6.91
C ARG A 29 5.47 -7.36 -5.76
N CYS A 30 6.77 -7.56 -5.55
CA CYS A 30 7.52 -6.88 -4.49
C CYS A 30 7.56 -5.37 -4.67
N GLN A 31 7.83 -4.92 -5.90
CA GLN A 31 7.75 -3.51 -6.24
C GLN A 31 6.34 -2.96 -5.99
N TYR A 32 5.31 -3.66 -6.47
CA TYR A 32 3.92 -3.25 -6.31
C TYR A 32 3.50 -3.05 -4.85
N VAL A 33 3.77 -4.04 -3.97
CA VAL A 33 3.39 -3.93 -2.55
C VAL A 33 4.21 -2.88 -1.81
N THR A 34 5.46 -2.67 -2.22
CA THR A 34 6.33 -1.63 -1.65
C THR A 34 5.84 -0.24 -2.04
N ASP A 35 5.55 -0.02 -3.32
CA ASP A 35 4.98 1.23 -3.85
C ASP A 35 3.63 1.52 -3.19
N TRP A 36 2.82 0.49 -2.97
CA TRP A 36 1.54 0.60 -2.29
C TRP A 36 1.67 1.10 -0.85
N VAL A 37 2.56 0.50 -0.06
CA VAL A 37 2.87 0.95 1.31
C VAL A 37 3.45 2.36 1.30
N ALA A 38 4.34 2.66 0.36
CA ALA A 38 4.94 3.98 0.21
C ALA A 38 3.87 5.05 -0.06
N ASP A 39 2.93 4.76 -0.95
CA ASP A 39 1.82 5.63 -1.29
C ASP A 39 0.87 5.85 -0.12
N LYS A 40 0.43 4.78 0.54
CA LYS A 40 -0.45 4.91 1.71
C LYS A 40 0.23 5.68 2.83
N THR A 41 1.52 5.45 3.06
CA THR A 41 2.32 6.21 4.02
C THR A 41 2.40 7.68 3.61
N ARG A 42 2.73 7.97 2.34
CA ARG A 42 2.85 9.33 1.79
C ARG A 42 1.59 10.14 2.01
N TYR A 43 0.43 9.55 1.75
CA TYR A 43 -0.86 10.23 1.86
C TYR A 43 -1.57 10.02 3.20
N GLN A 44 -0.91 9.36 4.16
CA GLN A 44 -1.47 8.99 5.47
C GLN A 44 -2.83 8.29 5.38
N LEU A 45 -2.96 7.36 4.42
CA LEU A 45 -4.17 6.58 4.21
C LEU A 45 -4.21 5.39 5.16
N ALA A 46 -5.42 5.04 5.60
CA ALA A 46 -5.63 3.85 6.42
C ALA A 46 -5.40 2.56 5.61
N VAL A 47 -4.83 1.56 6.27
CA VAL A 47 -4.76 0.17 5.81
C VAL A 47 -5.77 -0.62 6.63
N ASP A 48 -6.58 -1.46 5.98
CA ASP A 48 -7.48 -2.34 6.71
C ASP A 48 -6.79 -3.67 7.08
N PRO A 49 -7.33 -4.43 8.05
CA PRO A 49 -6.67 -5.65 8.53
C PRO A 49 -6.49 -6.74 7.45
N SER A 50 -7.37 -6.79 6.45
CA SER A 50 -7.29 -7.80 5.38
C SER A 50 -6.14 -7.45 4.44
N GLU A 51 -6.05 -6.17 4.12
CA GLU A 51 -5.00 -5.60 3.31
C GLU A 51 -3.62 -5.70 4.00
N GLU A 52 -3.54 -5.42 5.30
CA GLU A 52 -2.32 -5.57 6.10
C GLU A 52 -1.81 -7.02 6.08
N ALA A 53 -2.71 -8.00 6.19
CA ALA A 53 -2.35 -9.41 6.15
C ALA A 53 -1.74 -9.80 4.79
N VAL A 54 -2.35 -9.34 3.69
CA VAL A 54 -1.87 -9.62 2.33
C VAL A 54 -0.54 -8.91 2.04
N LEU A 55 -0.41 -7.66 2.46
CA LEU A 55 0.84 -6.89 2.36
C LEU A 55 1.96 -7.58 3.14
N SER A 56 1.68 -8.01 4.37
CA SER A 56 2.66 -8.69 5.23
C SER A 56 3.10 -10.02 4.64
N GLU A 57 2.17 -10.83 4.13
CA GLU A 57 2.52 -12.09 3.48
C GLU A 57 3.32 -11.85 2.20
N ALA A 58 2.91 -10.89 1.36
CA ALA A 58 3.63 -10.58 0.13
C ALA A 58 5.05 -10.08 0.42
N LEU A 59 5.21 -9.14 1.36
CA LEU A 59 6.49 -8.59 1.78
C LEU A 59 7.40 -9.63 2.43
N SER A 60 6.86 -10.65 3.11
CA SER A 60 7.65 -11.75 3.67
C SER A 60 8.41 -12.57 2.62
N ARG A 61 7.98 -12.50 1.35
CA ARG A 61 8.59 -13.17 0.20
C ARG A 61 9.45 -12.22 -0.64
N CYS A 62 9.62 -10.98 -0.19
CA CYS A 62 10.38 -9.93 -0.85
C CYS A 62 11.69 -9.63 -0.11
N PRO A 63 12.69 -9.07 -0.80
CA PRO A 63 13.89 -8.57 -0.14
C PRO A 63 13.51 -7.46 0.85
N ASN A 64 14.15 -7.47 2.03
CA ASN A 64 14.00 -6.41 3.03
C ASN A 64 14.74 -5.16 2.55
N GLU A 65 14.01 -4.25 1.91
CA GLU A 65 14.54 -2.97 1.43
C GLU A 65 13.99 -1.81 2.26
N SER A 66 14.87 -0.88 2.64
CA SER A 66 14.47 0.35 3.32
C SER A 66 14.01 1.38 2.29
N ILE A 67 12.73 1.74 2.34
CA ILE A 67 12.18 2.80 1.49
C ILE A 67 12.16 4.14 2.21
N THR A 68 12.48 5.21 1.49
CA THR A 68 12.35 6.59 1.98
C THR A 68 11.06 7.19 1.42
N VAL A 69 10.10 7.47 2.29
CA VAL A 69 8.82 8.07 1.91
C VAL A 69 8.79 9.53 2.33
N THR A 70 8.57 10.44 1.38
CA THR A 70 8.25 11.84 1.68
C THR A 70 6.73 11.99 1.79
N LEU A 71 6.25 12.53 2.91
CA LEU A 71 4.81 12.76 3.11
C LEU A 71 4.28 13.83 2.14
N ALA A 72 3.08 13.60 1.61
CA ALA A 72 2.30 14.61 0.92
C ALA A 72 1.82 15.60 1.98
N ARG A 73 2.26 16.86 1.84
CA ARG A 73 1.98 17.96 2.78
C ARG A 73 0.50 18.20 3.01
#